data_AF-A0A814HKM3-F1
#
_entry.id   AF-A0A814HKM3-F1
#
_cell.length_a   1.000
_cell.length_b   1.000
_cell.length_c   1.000
_cell.angle_alpha   90.00
_cell.angle_beta   90.00
_cell.angle_gamma   90.00
#
_symmetry.space_group_name_H-M   'P 1'
#
loop_
_entity.id
_entity.type
_entity.pdbx_description
1 polymer ?
#
loop_
_entity_poly.entity_id
_entity_poly.type
_entity_poly.pdbx_seq_one_letter_code
_entity_poly.pdbx_strand_id
1 'polypeptide(L)'
;MCGTGVSGITKLQIDIPPRKQWENGHGYCGETSIQAIVCIFVALYYGSWISQNIIRQINGGEVLIGIGSDKRTLNTLLFNYLEWNYNKEKQPQYKQYCVWLKQNLIKKYPCIITAYLYGEKDEDYDHIMPVIGIDYQSKDVYDDNDVIYFHNLFQNQITQRRLDTMMSTRKSCKKDVFDGGCIPKDVTYGLAITGIIDNSHSTLPVRLYINSWDEPNVSLGSKSKLLQGTVVVSNLIPNQKYVLLRYDTYKTVPTSGNESKFLNSKYDYRYDFQANGDTWTFNDPNHFPSNGSTYYRCVKFV
;
A
#
# COMPACT_ATOMS: atom_id res chain seq x y z
N MET A 1 -27.70 7.01 -36.78
CA MET A 1 -27.38 5.65 -36.31
C MET A 1 -26.57 5.80 -35.02
N CYS A 2 -27.19 5.56 -33.87
CA CYS A 2 -26.49 5.57 -32.58
C CYS A 2 -25.61 4.34 -32.50
N GLY A 3 -24.29 4.52 -32.41
CA GLY A 3 -23.36 3.45 -32.15
C GLY A 3 -23.58 2.91 -30.74
N THR A 4 -23.98 1.66 -30.64
CA THR A 4 -23.96 0.88 -29.40
C THR A 4 -22.50 0.63 -29.03
N GLY A 5 -21.94 1.50 -28.18
CA GLY A 5 -20.68 1.24 -27.52
C GLY A 5 -20.84 0.01 -26.65
N VAL A 6 -20.21 -1.09 -27.04
CA VAL A 6 -20.10 -2.28 -26.20
C VAL A 6 -19.28 -1.87 -24.98
N SER A 7 -19.93 -1.78 -23.81
CA SER A 7 -19.29 -1.54 -22.53
C SER A 7 -18.34 -2.70 -22.21
N GLY A 8 -17.06 -2.54 -22.52
CA GLY A 8 -16.01 -3.51 -22.21
C GLY A 8 -15.64 -3.46 -20.73
N ILE A 9 -15.29 -4.62 -20.16
CA ILE A 9 -14.66 -4.70 -18.83
C ILE A 9 -13.34 -3.92 -18.88
N THR A 10 -13.16 -3.01 -17.92
CA THR A 10 -11.88 -2.31 -17.71
C THR A 10 -11.08 -3.07 -16.65
N LYS A 11 -9.87 -3.48 -17.01
CA LYS A 11 -8.91 -4.12 -16.10
C LYS A 11 -7.92 -3.09 -15.57
N LEU A 12 -7.80 -3.01 -14.24
CA LEU A 12 -6.83 -2.17 -13.57
C LEU A 12 -6.08 -3.00 -12.53
N GLN A 13 -4.76 -3.05 -12.67
CA GLN A 13 -3.89 -3.69 -11.70
C GLN A 13 -2.68 -2.79 -11.43
N ILE A 14 -2.48 -2.47 -10.16
CA ILE A 14 -1.32 -1.75 -9.65
C ILE A 14 -0.22 -2.80 -9.47
N ASP A 15 0.96 -2.52 -9.99
CA ASP A 15 2.11 -3.42 -9.97
C ASP A 15 2.78 -3.45 -8.58
N ILE A 16 2.06 -4.01 -7.62
CA ILE A 16 2.54 -4.26 -6.25
C ILE A 16 2.91 -5.74 -6.21
N PRO A 17 4.16 -6.12 -5.93
CA PRO A 17 4.56 -7.51 -5.73
C PRO A 17 4.09 -8.01 -4.37
N PRO A 18 3.88 -9.33 -4.24
CA PRO A 18 3.51 -9.95 -2.98
C PRO A 18 4.59 -9.80 -1.91
N ARG A 19 4.14 -9.89 -0.66
CA ARG A 19 4.97 -9.89 0.54
C ARG A 19 4.53 -10.98 1.50
N LYS A 20 5.49 -11.59 2.20
CA LYS A 20 5.20 -12.59 3.23
C LYS A 20 5.04 -11.95 4.60
N GLN A 21 3.93 -12.19 5.26
CA GLN A 21 3.76 -11.81 6.66
C GLN A 21 4.51 -12.74 7.60
N TRP A 22 4.88 -12.24 8.77
CA TRP A 22 5.27 -13.08 9.89
C TRP A 22 4.06 -13.63 10.64
N GLU A 23 4.19 -14.87 11.12
CA GLU A 23 3.07 -15.64 11.70
C GLU A 23 3.06 -15.64 13.24
N ASN A 24 3.93 -14.87 13.89
CA ASN A 24 4.01 -14.76 15.34
C ASN A 24 3.34 -13.47 15.86
N GLY A 25 3.10 -13.38 17.18
CA GLY A 25 2.63 -12.15 17.82
C GLY A 25 1.23 -11.70 17.37
N HIS A 26 0.31 -12.66 17.20
CA HIS A 26 -1.03 -12.50 16.61
C HIS A 26 -1.04 -12.21 15.10
N GLY A 27 0.10 -12.40 14.43
CA GLY A 27 0.24 -12.18 12.99
C GLY A 27 0.64 -10.75 12.67
N TYR A 28 1.19 -10.55 11.48
CA TYR A 28 1.66 -9.25 10.97
C TYR A 28 0.88 -8.81 9.72
N CYS A 29 -0.39 -9.19 9.58
CA CYS A 29 -1.18 -8.95 8.38
C CYS A 29 -1.37 -7.44 8.10
N GLY A 30 -1.64 -6.64 9.13
CA GLY A 30 -1.73 -5.18 9.02
C GLY A 30 -0.39 -4.54 8.69
N GLU A 31 0.69 -4.93 9.36
CA GLU A 31 2.03 -4.42 9.08
C GLU A 31 2.50 -4.79 7.68
N THR A 32 2.26 -6.03 7.26
CA THR A 32 2.66 -6.51 5.93
C THR A 32 1.78 -5.91 4.85
N SER A 33 0.51 -5.60 5.13
CA SER A 33 -0.34 -4.85 4.19
C SER A 33 0.16 -3.42 3.99
N ILE A 34 0.51 -2.71 5.08
CA ILE A 34 1.16 -1.40 4.99
C ILE A 34 2.49 -1.55 4.26
N GLN A 35 3.35 -2.49 4.67
CA GLN A 35 4.62 -2.76 4.02
C GLN A 35 4.45 -3.06 2.53
N ALA A 36 3.50 -3.91 2.12
CA ALA A 36 3.32 -4.27 0.72
C ALA A 36 2.94 -3.04 -0.12
N ILE A 37 1.96 -2.26 0.34
CA ILE A 37 1.47 -1.07 -0.36
C ILE A 37 2.50 0.07 -0.35
N VAL A 38 3.17 0.27 0.78
CA VAL A 38 4.12 1.36 0.96
C VAL A 38 5.48 1.03 0.35
N CYS A 39 5.94 -0.21 0.51
CA CYS A 39 7.29 -0.59 0.10
C CYS A 39 7.43 -0.70 -1.40
N ILE A 40 6.36 -1.05 -2.12
CA ILE A 40 6.43 -1.25 -3.56
C ILE A 40 5.14 -0.76 -4.22
N PHE A 41 5.29 0.28 -5.02
CA PHE A 41 4.31 0.83 -5.97
C PHE A 41 3.00 1.35 -5.40
N VAL A 42 2.90 2.67 -5.49
CA VAL A 42 1.79 3.22 -6.23
C VAL A 42 2.37 4.21 -7.23
N ALA A 43 1.67 4.50 -8.31
CA ALA A 43 1.90 5.65 -9.17
C ALA A 43 1.85 7.03 -8.44
N LEU A 44 1.91 7.01 -7.10
CA LEU A 44 1.66 8.07 -6.16
C LEU A 44 2.62 8.00 -4.95
N TYR A 45 3.92 8.08 -5.21
CA TYR A 45 4.88 8.76 -4.32
C TYR A 45 5.65 8.00 -3.22
N TYR A 46 5.47 6.71 -2.97
CA TYR A 46 5.96 6.23 -1.66
C TYR A 46 7.45 6.00 -1.55
N GLY A 47 8.12 5.49 -2.59
CA GLY A 47 9.58 5.30 -2.64
C GLY A 47 10.21 4.96 -1.29
N SER A 48 9.66 4.03 -0.52
CA SER A 48 10.10 3.76 0.85
C SER A 48 10.26 2.27 1.08
N TRP A 49 11.09 1.86 2.02
CA TRP A 49 11.13 0.54 2.63
C TRP A 49 10.87 0.72 4.11
N ILE A 50 10.03 -0.12 4.71
CA ILE A 50 9.73 -0.09 6.14
C ILE A 50 9.55 -1.53 6.60
N SER A 51 10.34 -1.97 7.57
CA SER A 51 10.21 -3.32 8.12
C SER A 51 8.88 -3.55 8.82
N GLN A 52 8.38 -4.79 8.78
CA GLN A 52 7.19 -5.19 9.55
C GLN A 52 7.36 -4.87 11.04
N ASN A 53 8.58 -5.05 11.56
CA ASN A 53 8.92 -4.74 12.94
C ASN A 53 8.83 -3.24 13.28
N ILE A 54 9.32 -2.34 12.41
CA ILE A 54 9.21 -0.89 12.65
C ILE A 54 7.75 -0.47 12.68
N ILE A 55 6.92 -1.00 11.77
CA ILE A 55 5.49 -0.68 11.71
C ILE A 55 4.81 -1.08 13.03
N ARG A 56 5.03 -2.33 13.50
CA ARG A 56 4.55 -2.84 14.80
C ARG A 56 5.00 -1.98 15.98
N GLN A 57 6.28 -1.59 16.01
CA GLN A 57 6.84 -0.76 17.08
C GLN A 57 6.24 0.65 17.13
N ILE A 58 6.04 1.28 15.97
CA ILE A 58 5.41 2.60 15.87
C ILE A 58 3.95 2.55 16.36
N ASN A 59 3.24 1.50 15.96
CA ASN A 59 1.87 1.30 16.36
C ASN A 59 1.75 1.03 17.88
N GLY A 60 2.75 0.37 18.47
CA GLY A 60 2.76 -0.07 19.86
C GLY A 60 2.06 -1.41 20.09
N GLY A 61 1.89 -2.20 19.01
CA GLY A 61 1.06 -3.40 18.99
C GLY A 61 0.58 -3.70 17.58
N GLU A 62 -0.28 -4.70 17.43
CA GLU A 62 -0.83 -5.10 16.12
C GLU A 62 -1.53 -3.96 15.39
N VAL A 63 -1.18 -3.78 14.12
CA VAL A 63 -1.89 -2.83 13.24
C VAL A 63 -3.24 -3.40 12.86
N LEU A 64 -4.27 -2.77 13.43
CA LEU A 64 -5.67 -3.09 13.19
C LEU A 64 -6.34 -1.93 12.43
N ILE A 65 -6.97 -2.25 11.30
CA ILE A 65 -7.60 -1.31 10.37
C ILE A 65 -8.98 -0.89 10.89
N GLY A 66 -9.26 0.42 10.84
CA GLY A 66 -10.59 0.97 11.12
C GLY A 66 -10.98 1.01 12.61
N ILE A 67 -10.17 0.42 13.49
CA ILE A 67 -10.37 0.48 14.95
C ILE A 67 -9.34 1.41 15.65
N GLY A 68 -8.58 2.19 14.87
CA GLY A 68 -7.90 3.41 15.31
C GLY A 68 -6.37 3.35 15.43
N SER A 69 -5.76 2.16 15.42
CA SER A 69 -4.30 2.02 15.56
C SER A 69 -3.53 2.40 14.27
N ASP A 70 -4.09 2.04 13.12
CA ASP A 70 -3.60 2.34 11.77
C ASP A 70 -3.26 3.82 11.52
N LYS A 71 -4.09 4.75 12.00
CA LYS A 71 -3.92 6.20 11.80
C LYS A 71 -2.61 6.71 12.38
N ARG A 72 -2.29 6.31 13.61
CA ARG A 72 -1.04 6.71 14.28
C ARG A 72 0.15 6.25 13.45
N THR A 73 0.08 5.01 12.97
CA THR A 73 1.13 4.39 12.18
C THR A 73 1.34 5.13 10.86
N LEU A 74 0.29 5.34 10.08
CA LEU A 74 0.37 6.02 8.78
C LEU A 74 0.83 7.47 8.91
N ASN A 75 0.32 8.21 9.90
CA ASN A 75 0.75 9.58 10.15
C ASN A 75 2.24 9.65 10.54
N THR A 76 2.70 8.73 11.39
CA THR A 76 4.11 8.66 11.80
C THR A 76 5.02 8.31 10.62
N LEU A 77 4.56 7.42 9.74
CA LEU A 77 5.28 6.98 8.54
C LEU A 77 5.13 7.94 7.34
N LEU A 78 4.44 9.06 7.54
CA LEU A 78 4.30 10.15 6.57
C LEU A 78 3.45 9.80 5.34
N PHE A 79 2.29 9.14 5.55
CA PHE A 79 1.33 8.82 4.49
C PHE A 79 -0.01 9.53 4.67
N ASN A 80 -0.55 9.99 3.55
CA ASN A 80 -1.94 10.37 3.37
C ASN A 80 -2.79 9.13 3.09
N TYR A 81 -4.01 9.11 3.62
CA TYR A 81 -4.93 8.01 3.47
C TYR A 81 -6.38 8.48 3.49
N LEU A 82 -7.27 7.62 3.00
CA LEU A 82 -8.72 7.74 3.12
C LEU A 82 -9.23 6.51 3.84
N GLU A 83 -10.01 6.70 4.89
CA GLU A 83 -10.63 5.62 5.65
C GLU A 83 -12.07 5.44 5.21
N TRP A 84 -12.52 4.19 5.12
CA TRP A 84 -13.93 3.86 4.99
C TRP A 84 -14.66 4.18 6.30
N ASN A 85 -15.62 5.11 6.25
CA ASN A 85 -16.33 5.56 7.43
C ASN A 85 -17.52 4.66 7.78
N TYR A 86 -17.22 3.44 8.24
CA TYR A 86 -18.22 2.43 8.55
C TYR A 86 -19.31 2.92 9.54
N ASN A 87 -18.97 3.80 10.49
CA ASN A 87 -19.92 4.34 11.46
C ASN A 87 -21.01 5.24 10.86
N LYS A 88 -20.81 5.75 9.65
CA LYS A 88 -21.78 6.61 8.95
C LYS A 88 -22.62 5.87 7.92
N GLU A 89 -22.35 4.59 7.71
CA GLU A 89 -22.88 3.80 6.61
C GLU A 89 -23.96 2.82 7.11
N LYS A 90 -25.07 2.74 6.38
CA LYS A 90 -26.17 1.84 6.74
C LYS A 90 -25.77 0.39 6.48
N GLN A 91 -26.13 -0.49 7.41
CA GLN A 91 -25.97 -1.93 7.21
C GLN A 91 -27.09 -2.49 6.30
N PRO A 92 -26.82 -3.51 5.45
CA PRO A 92 -25.50 -4.12 5.21
C PRO A 92 -24.56 -3.21 4.40
N GLN A 93 -23.31 -3.08 4.83
CA GLN A 93 -22.36 -2.13 4.25
C GLN A 93 -21.65 -2.65 2.99
N TYR A 94 -21.59 -3.97 2.80
CA TYR A 94 -20.75 -4.62 1.79
C TYR A 94 -20.77 -3.99 0.38
N LYS A 95 -21.98 -3.72 -0.16
CA LYS A 95 -22.10 -3.18 -1.52
C LYS A 95 -21.56 -1.76 -1.64
N GLN A 96 -21.88 -0.89 -0.68
CA GLN A 96 -21.39 0.49 -0.66
C GLN A 96 -19.87 0.52 -0.43
N TYR A 97 -19.37 -0.36 0.44
CA TYR A 97 -17.94 -0.56 0.65
C TYR A 97 -17.21 -0.96 -0.63
N CYS A 98 -17.77 -1.88 -1.42
CA CYS A 98 -17.19 -2.29 -2.68
C CYS A 98 -17.18 -1.16 -3.74
N VAL A 99 -18.19 -0.29 -3.76
CA VAL A 99 -18.17 0.92 -4.60
C VAL A 99 -17.05 1.86 -4.16
N TRP A 100 -16.90 2.08 -2.84
CA TRP A 100 -15.80 2.88 -2.31
C TRP A 100 -14.42 2.29 -2.66
N LEU A 101 -14.25 0.97 -2.52
CA LEU A 101 -13.04 0.24 -2.88
C LEU A 101 -12.70 0.46 -4.36
N LYS A 102 -13.68 0.23 -5.24
CA LYS A 102 -13.57 0.44 -6.68
C LYS A 102 -13.16 1.88 -7.02
N GLN A 103 -13.84 2.88 -6.46
CA GLN A 103 -13.55 4.29 -6.73
C GLN A 103 -12.13 4.70 -6.33
N ASN A 104 -11.57 4.11 -5.26
CA ASN A 104 -10.18 4.35 -4.86
C ASN A 104 -9.19 3.63 -5.78
N LEU A 105 -9.44 2.36 -6.10
CA LEU A 105 -8.59 1.59 -7.01
C LEU A 105 -8.50 2.25 -8.39
N ILE A 106 -9.61 2.78 -8.92
CA ILE A 106 -9.63 3.52 -10.20
C ILE A 106 -8.72 4.75 -10.19
N LYS A 107 -8.59 5.42 -9.03
CA LYS A 107 -7.63 6.52 -8.83
C LYS A 107 -6.20 6.03 -8.64
N LYS A 108 -5.97 4.72 -8.77
CA LYS A 108 -4.73 4.01 -8.47
C LYS A 108 -4.36 4.11 -6.98
N TYR A 109 -5.31 4.32 -6.08
CA TYR A 109 -5.05 4.19 -4.64
C TYR A 109 -5.25 2.73 -4.25
N PRO A 110 -4.22 1.97 -3.88
CA PRO A 110 -4.39 0.63 -3.34
C PRO A 110 -5.11 0.73 -2.00
N CYS A 111 -5.88 -0.31 -1.71
CA CYS A 111 -6.69 -0.37 -0.52
C CYS A 111 -6.25 -1.51 0.37
N ILE A 112 -6.40 -1.35 1.66
CA ILE A 112 -6.31 -2.41 2.66
C ILE A 112 -7.74 -2.77 3.03
N ILE A 113 -8.07 -4.05 2.96
CA ILE A 113 -9.38 -4.60 3.30
C ILE A 113 -9.24 -5.57 4.47
N THR A 114 -10.36 -5.85 5.13
CA THR A 114 -10.44 -6.85 6.20
C THR A 114 -11.37 -8.00 5.82
N ALA A 115 -11.09 -9.18 6.37
CA ALA A 115 -11.83 -10.39 6.07
C ALA A 115 -11.96 -11.33 7.29
N TYR A 116 -13.05 -12.10 7.26
CA TYR A 116 -13.27 -13.27 8.09
C TYR A 116 -12.51 -14.47 7.54
N LEU A 117 -11.86 -15.23 8.41
CA LEU A 117 -11.30 -16.54 8.12
C LEU A 117 -12.16 -17.65 8.72
N TYR A 118 -12.20 -18.78 8.03
CA TYR A 118 -12.87 -19.98 8.52
C TYR A 118 -12.19 -20.54 9.77
N GLY A 119 -13.00 -20.80 10.81
CA GLY A 119 -12.53 -21.35 12.09
C GLY A 119 -12.18 -20.29 13.14
N GLU A 120 -12.00 -19.04 12.72
CA GLU A 120 -11.71 -17.92 13.60
C GLU A 120 -12.98 -17.28 14.21
N LYS A 121 -12.78 -16.48 15.26
CA LYS A 121 -13.85 -16.06 16.17
C LYS A 121 -13.93 -14.55 16.41
N ASP A 122 -13.04 -13.74 15.84
CA ASP A 122 -13.10 -12.30 16.05
C ASP A 122 -14.45 -11.75 15.52
N GLU A 123 -15.07 -10.82 16.23
CA GLU A 123 -16.37 -10.29 15.79
C GLU A 123 -16.23 -9.33 14.60
N ASP A 124 -15.10 -8.62 14.52
CA ASP A 124 -14.81 -7.62 13.51
C ASP A 124 -14.17 -8.23 12.26
N TYR A 125 -13.01 -8.90 12.39
CA TYR A 125 -12.28 -9.57 11.30
C TYR A 125 -11.05 -10.33 11.82
N ASP A 126 -10.47 -11.23 11.02
CA ASP A 126 -9.25 -11.97 11.41
C ASP A 126 -8.08 -11.80 10.44
N HIS A 127 -8.33 -11.22 9.26
CA HIS A 127 -7.29 -11.03 8.25
C HIS A 127 -7.34 -9.65 7.62
N ILE A 128 -6.17 -9.13 7.28
CA ILE A 128 -5.96 -7.83 6.67
C ILE A 128 -5.14 -8.03 5.40
N MET A 129 -5.58 -7.50 4.27
CA MET A 129 -4.93 -7.72 2.98
C MET A 129 -4.90 -6.47 2.11
N PRO A 130 -3.83 -6.27 1.32
CA PRO A 130 -3.79 -5.25 0.30
C PRO A 130 -4.51 -5.70 -0.98
N VAL A 131 -5.48 -4.91 -1.42
CA VAL A 131 -6.12 -4.95 -2.73
C VAL A 131 -5.40 -3.99 -3.66
N ILE A 132 -4.99 -4.51 -4.81
CA ILE A 132 -4.07 -3.87 -5.74
C ILE A 132 -4.69 -3.68 -7.11
N GLY A 133 -5.93 -4.12 -7.33
CA GLY A 133 -6.55 -4.02 -8.64
C GLY A 133 -8.01 -4.41 -8.63
N ILE A 134 -8.68 -4.08 -9.74
CA ILE A 134 -10.07 -4.41 -9.99
C ILE A 134 -10.35 -4.52 -11.49
N ASP A 135 -11.14 -5.52 -11.87
CA ASP A 135 -11.86 -5.56 -13.13
C ASP A 135 -13.28 -5.05 -12.90
N TYR A 136 -13.72 -4.05 -13.68
CA TYR A 136 -15.02 -3.41 -13.49
C TYR A 136 -15.64 -2.93 -14.81
N GLN A 137 -16.97 -2.79 -14.82
CA GLN A 137 -17.70 -2.15 -15.93
C GLN A 137 -18.14 -0.72 -15.58
N SER A 138 -18.75 -0.53 -14.41
CA SER A 138 -19.20 0.77 -13.92
C SER A 138 -18.44 1.17 -12.67
N LYS A 139 -18.02 2.42 -12.58
CA LYS A 139 -17.23 2.96 -11.44
C LYS A 139 -18.08 3.30 -10.21
N ASP A 140 -19.36 3.58 -10.38
CA ASP A 140 -20.23 4.14 -9.32
C ASP A 140 -21.32 3.18 -8.84
N VAL A 141 -21.39 1.99 -9.44
CA VAL A 141 -22.39 0.97 -9.12
C VAL A 141 -21.68 -0.32 -8.75
N TYR A 142 -22.17 -0.98 -7.70
CA TYR A 142 -21.72 -2.32 -7.33
C TYR A 142 -22.15 -3.33 -8.39
N ASP A 143 -21.22 -4.19 -8.83
CA ASP A 143 -21.51 -5.31 -9.73
C ASP A 143 -20.98 -6.60 -9.11
N ASP A 144 -21.83 -7.62 -9.06
CA ASP A 144 -21.49 -8.95 -8.55
C ASP A 144 -20.33 -9.59 -9.33
N ASN A 145 -20.12 -9.18 -10.58
CA ASN A 145 -19.09 -9.71 -11.47
C ASN A 145 -17.78 -8.93 -11.44
N ASP A 146 -17.67 -7.84 -10.69
CA ASP A 146 -16.38 -7.18 -10.51
C ASP A 146 -15.40 -8.17 -9.84
N VAL A 147 -14.14 -8.15 -10.28
CA VAL A 147 -13.08 -9.03 -9.74
C VAL A 147 -12.03 -8.16 -9.07
N ILE A 148 -11.73 -8.39 -7.80
CA ILE A 148 -10.62 -7.72 -7.13
C ILE A 148 -9.36 -8.58 -7.16
N TYR A 149 -8.22 -7.91 -7.23
CA TYR A 149 -6.88 -8.50 -7.18
C TYR A 149 -6.21 -8.12 -5.87
N PHE A 150 -5.68 -9.08 -5.12
CA PHE A 150 -5.10 -8.83 -3.80
C PHE A 150 -3.96 -9.80 -3.47
N HIS A 151 -3.13 -9.44 -2.51
CA HIS A 151 -2.14 -10.35 -1.92
C HIS A 151 -2.68 -10.91 -0.63
N ASN A 152 -2.73 -12.24 -0.50
CA ASN A 152 -3.16 -12.87 0.76
C ASN A 152 -2.09 -12.85 1.85
N LEU A 153 -0.86 -12.44 1.51
CA LEU A 153 0.32 -12.32 2.38
C LEU A 153 1.01 -13.63 2.81
N PHE A 154 0.55 -14.77 2.28
CA PHE A 154 1.15 -16.09 2.54
C PHE A 154 1.74 -16.73 1.29
N GLN A 155 1.40 -16.22 0.11
CA GLN A 155 1.83 -16.75 -1.18
C GLN A 155 2.48 -15.66 -2.03
N ASN A 156 3.45 -16.08 -2.85
CA ASN A 156 4.10 -15.24 -3.85
C ASN A 156 3.25 -15.18 -5.15
N GLN A 157 1.94 -14.98 -5.01
CA GLN A 157 0.97 -14.95 -6.11
C GLN A 157 -0.15 -13.97 -5.81
N ILE A 158 -0.65 -13.32 -6.86
CA ILE A 158 -1.84 -12.48 -6.78
C ILE A 158 -3.06 -13.39 -6.74
N THR A 159 -3.91 -13.20 -5.74
CA THR A 159 -5.22 -13.84 -5.66
C THR A 159 -6.26 -12.94 -6.33
N GLN A 160 -7.23 -13.54 -7.02
CA GLN A 160 -8.33 -12.81 -7.64
C GLN A 160 -9.67 -13.47 -7.31
N ARG A 161 -10.69 -12.67 -7.00
CA ARG A 161 -12.03 -13.17 -6.68
C ARG A 161 -13.12 -12.21 -7.12
N ARG A 162 -14.25 -12.78 -7.56
CA ARG A 162 -15.48 -12.03 -7.83
C ARG A 162 -16.07 -11.53 -6.52
N LEU A 163 -16.55 -10.28 -6.50
CA LEU A 163 -17.07 -9.64 -5.29
C LEU A 163 -18.23 -10.44 -4.67
N ASP A 164 -19.18 -10.91 -5.47
CA ASP A 164 -20.32 -11.70 -4.98
C ASP A 164 -19.91 -12.96 -4.18
N THR A 165 -18.74 -13.53 -4.48
CA THR A 165 -18.22 -14.70 -3.77
C THR A 165 -17.56 -14.36 -2.43
N MET A 166 -17.19 -13.09 -2.21
CA MET A 166 -16.44 -12.67 -1.03
C MET A 166 -17.32 -12.21 0.12
N MET A 167 -18.57 -11.81 -0.13
CA MET A 167 -19.48 -11.38 0.92
C MET A 167 -19.91 -12.55 1.82
N SER A 168 -19.75 -12.42 3.14
CA SER A 168 -20.32 -13.40 4.07
C SER A 168 -20.61 -12.80 5.45
N THR A 169 -21.45 -13.49 6.22
CA THR A 169 -21.48 -13.32 7.68
C THR A 169 -20.37 -14.16 8.31
N ARG A 170 -19.95 -13.82 9.54
CA ARG A 170 -18.97 -14.57 10.34
C ARG A 170 -19.28 -16.08 10.37
N LYS A 171 -20.53 -16.44 10.70
CA LYS A 171 -20.99 -17.84 10.81
C LYS A 171 -20.95 -18.61 9.48
N SER A 172 -21.12 -17.90 8.37
CA SER A 172 -21.25 -18.51 7.04
C SER A 172 -19.93 -18.53 6.27
N CYS A 173 -18.90 -17.83 6.72
CA CYS A 173 -17.62 -17.82 6.01
C CYS A 173 -16.97 -19.21 6.11
N LYS A 174 -16.60 -19.77 4.96
CA LYS A 174 -15.93 -21.07 4.81
C LYS A 174 -14.62 -20.95 4.03
N LYS A 175 -14.06 -19.74 4.00
CA LYS A 175 -12.86 -19.40 3.24
C LYS A 175 -11.68 -19.25 4.19
N ASP A 176 -10.58 -19.90 3.84
CA ASP A 176 -9.35 -19.80 4.61
C ASP A 176 -8.50 -18.60 4.14
N VAL A 177 -7.29 -18.52 4.66
CA VAL A 177 -6.37 -17.43 4.38
C VAL A 177 -5.85 -17.45 2.94
N PHE A 178 -5.74 -18.62 2.31
CA PHE A 178 -5.28 -18.75 0.92
C PHE A 178 -6.35 -18.30 -0.07
N ASP A 179 -7.63 -18.51 0.26
CA ASP A 179 -8.79 -17.93 -0.44
C ASP A 179 -8.96 -16.40 -0.20
N GLY A 180 -8.24 -15.82 0.77
CA GLY A 180 -8.44 -14.45 1.24
C GLY A 180 -9.68 -14.23 2.11
N GLY A 181 -10.28 -15.31 2.64
CA GLY A 181 -11.40 -15.18 3.57
C GLY A 181 -12.70 -14.64 2.94
N CYS A 182 -13.55 -14.04 3.76
CA CYS A 182 -14.79 -13.40 3.35
C CYS A 182 -14.86 -11.97 3.88
N ILE A 183 -15.17 -11.00 3.04
CA ILE A 183 -15.42 -9.63 3.49
C ILE A 183 -16.75 -9.62 4.28
N PRO A 184 -16.80 -9.00 5.47
CA PRO A 184 -18.01 -8.93 6.26
C PRO A 184 -19.19 -8.30 5.50
N LYS A 185 -20.38 -8.88 5.65
CA LYS A 185 -21.60 -8.35 5.05
C LYS A 185 -22.04 -7.02 5.68
N ASP A 186 -22.01 -6.97 7.01
CA ASP A 186 -22.75 -5.97 7.79
C ASP A 186 -21.87 -4.78 8.19
N VAL A 187 -20.68 -5.01 8.76
CA VAL A 187 -19.72 -3.96 9.14
C VAL A 187 -18.39 -4.23 8.46
N THR A 188 -17.94 -3.31 7.61
CA THR A 188 -16.69 -3.45 6.85
C THR A 188 -15.66 -2.41 7.29
N TYR A 189 -14.38 -2.75 7.21
CA TYR A 189 -13.28 -1.83 7.48
C TYR A 189 -12.39 -1.73 6.25
N GLY A 190 -11.84 -0.53 6.01
CA GLY A 190 -10.92 -0.36 4.90
C GLY A 190 -10.23 0.98 4.88
N LEU A 191 -9.11 0.99 4.19
CA LEU A 191 -8.21 2.14 4.12
C LEU A 191 -7.61 2.21 2.72
N ALA A 192 -7.62 3.37 2.08
CA ALA A 192 -6.89 3.62 0.84
C ALA A 192 -5.68 4.50 1.12
N ILE A 193 -4.50 4.12 0.66
CA ILE A 193 -3.27 4.91 0.83
C ILE A 193 -3.09 5.81 -0.41
N THR A 194 -3.16 7.14 -0.22
CA THR A 194 -3.40 8.10 -1.32
C THR A 194 -2.21 8.96 -1.74
N GLY A 195 -1.26 9.22 -0.85
CA GLY A 195 0.06 9.75 -1.22
C GLY A 195 0.98 9.83 -0.01
N ILE A 196 2.22 10.25 -0.21
CA ILE A 196 3.05 10.71 0.91
C ILE A 196 2.52 12.05 1.43
N ILE A 197 2.86 12.37 2.68
CA ILE A 197 2.70 13.74 3.18
C ILE A 197 3.76 14.63 2.51
N ASP A 198 3.32 15.38 1.50
CA ASP A 198 4.05 16.45 0.83
C ASP A 198 3.07 17.61 0.60
N ASN A 199 2.85 18.40 1.64
CA ASN A 199 1.83 19.45 1.64
C ASN A 199 2.09 20.58 0.63
N SER A 200 3.30 20.64 0.08
CA SER A 200 3.71 21.65 -0.90
C SER A 200 3.82 21.10 -2.32
N HIS A 201 3.60 19.78 -2.52
CA HIS A 201 3.73 19.10 -3.80
C HIS A 201 5.09 19.33 -4.48
N SER A 202 6.15 19.43 -3.68
CA SER A 202 7.52 19.74 -4.13
C SER A 202 8.26 18.51 -4.64
N THR A 203 7.76 17.31 -4.36
CA THR A 203 8.40 16.04 -4.70
C THR A 203 7.80 15.40 -5.95
N LEU A 204 8.63 14.69 -6.69
CA LEU A 204 8.20 13.89 -7.83
C LEU A 204 7.79 12.47 -7.39
N PRO A 205 6.94 11.77 -8.16
CA PRO A 205 6.63 10.38 -7.88
C PRO A 205 7.88 9.50 -7.93
N VAL A 206 8.11 8.76 -6.85
CA VAL A 206 9.22 7.80 -6.72
C VAL A 206 8.66 6.41 -6.40
N ARG A 207 9.20 5.39 -7.07
CA ARG A 207 8.93 3.97 -6.80
C ARG A 207 10.21 3.28 -6.36
N LEU A 208 10.10 2.40 -5.37
CA LEU A 208 11.17 1.53 -4.92
C LEU A 208 10.82 0.08 -5.27
N TYR A 209 11.78 -0.65 -5.82
CA TYR A 209 11.70 -2.07 -6.10
C TYR A 209 12.72 -2.79 -5.23
N ILE A 210 12.29 -3.84 -4.56
CA ILE A 210 13.13 -4.71 -3.75
C ILE A 210 12.94 -6.14 -4.23
N ASN A 211 14.04 -6.75 -4.65
CA ASN A 211 14.06 -8.12 -5.18
C ASN A 211 14.08 -9.17 -4.04
N SER A 212 13.11 -9.08 -3.14
CA SER A 212 12.83 -10.07 -2.09
C SER A 212 11.35 -10.04 -1.83
N TRP A 213 10.71 -11.20 -1.65
CA TRP A 213 9.28 -11.28 -1.29
C TRP A 213 9.08 -11.48 0.22
N ASP A 214 10.13 -11.89 0.94
CA ASP A 214 10.15 -12.09 2.37
C ASP A 214 11.15 -11.15 3.08
N GLU A 215 10.89 -10.93 4.37
CA GLU A 215 11.76 -10.21 5.30
C GLU A 215 12.19 -11.17 6.42
N PRO A 216 13.47 -11.22 6.83
CA PRO A 216 13.91 -11.98 8.00
C PRO A 216 13.15 -11.59 9.27
N ASN A 217 12.60 -12.57 9.98
CA ASN A 217 11.82 -12.33 11.18
C ASN A 217 12.70 -11.97 12.40
N VAL A 218 13.04 -10.69 12.50
CA VAL A 218 13.87 -10.16 13.58
C VAL A 218 13.18 -10.19 14.94
N SER A 219 11.84 -10.26 14.98
CA SER A 219 11.09 -10.38 16.24
C SER A 219 11.32 -11.73 16.94
N LEU A 220 11.71 -12.76 16.17
CA LEU A 220 12.11 -14.07 16.67
C LEU A 220 13.65 -14.26 16.66
N GLY A 221 14.41 -13.18 16.56
CA GLY A 221 15.88 -13.21 16.61
C GLY A 221 16.57 -13.56 15.29
N SER A 222 15.85 -13.61 14.15
CA SER A 222 16.52 -13.73 12.86
C SER A 222 17.43 -12.53 12.61
N LYS A 223 18.55 -12.74 11.92
CA LYS A 223 19.46 -11.64 11.56
C LYS A 223 18.89 -10.85 10.40
N SER A 224 18.96 -9.52 10.50
CA SER A 224 18.67 -8.60 9.41
C SER A 224 19.56 -8.89 8.20
N LYS A 225 19.03 -8.70 6.98
CA LYS A 225 19.77 -8.82 5.72
C LYS A 225 19.94 -7.46 5.09
N LEU A 226 21.01 -7.27 4.32
CA LEU A 226 21.16 -6.09 3.49
C LEU A 226 20.29 -6.22 2.23
N LEU A 227 19.47 -5.21 1.99
CA LEU A 227 18.62 -5.08 0.82
C LEU A 227 19.25 -4.09 -0.16
N GLN A 228 19.01 -4.33 -1.45
CA GLN A 228 19.32 -3.40 -2.52
C GLN A 228 18.03 -2.92 -3.17
N GLY A 229 17.94 -1.62 -3.40
CA GLY A 229 16.79 -0.96 -4.01
C GLY A 229 17.05 -0.49 -5.42
N THR A 230 16.10 -0.73 -6.32
CA THR A 230 16.01 -0.03 -7.60
C THR A 230 14.93 1.04 -7.49
N VAL A 231 15.28 2.28 -7.77
CA VAL A 231 14.39 3.44 -7.69
C VAL A 231 14.00 3.89 -9.08
N VAL A 232 12.71 4.14 -9.31
CA VAL A 232 12.21 4.75 -10.54
C VAL A 232 11.53 6.07 -10.20
N VAL A 233 12.02 7.15 -10.77
CA VAL A 233 11.40 8.48 -10.69
C VAL A 233 10.63 8.72 -11.99
N SER A 234 9.42 9.26 -11.90
CA SER A 234 8.58 9.60 -13.06
C SER A 234 8.11 11.05 -13.05
N ASN A 235 7.46 11.50 -14.13
CA ASN A 235 7.04 12.88 -14.36
C ASN A 235 8.22 13.87 -14.42
N LEU A 236 9.36 13.39 -14.91
CA LEU A 236 10.53 14.23 -15.16
C LEU A 236 10.33 15.02 -16.46
N ILE A 237 11.01 16.16 -16.53
CA ILE A 237 11.08 17.00 -17.73
C ILE A 237 12.48 16.84 -18.31
N PRO A 238 12.63 16.45 -19.59
CA PRO A 238 13.93 16.29 -20.22
C PRO A 238 14.80 17.55 -20.10
N ASN A 239 16.10 17.35 -19.93
CA ASN A 239 17.14 18.35 -19.72
C ASN A 239 17.05 19.15 -18.40
N GLN A 240 16.07 18.89 -17.53
CA GLN A 240 16.05 19.47 -16.18
C GLN A 240 16.94 18.68 -15.21
N LYS A 241 17.50 19.40 -14.23
CA LYS A 241 18.30 18.81 -13.16
C LYS A 241 17.41 18.48 -11.96
N TYR A 242 17.69 17.34 -11.33
CA TYR A 242 16.95 16.81 -10.20
C TYR A 242 17.92 16.26 -9.17
N VAL A 243 17.40 16.09 -7.96
CA VAL A 243 18.12 15.46 -6.85
C VAL A 243 17.25 14.35 -6.28
N LEU A 244 17.79 13.14 -6.21
CA LEU A 244 17.23 12.04 -5.44
C LEU A 244 17.90 12.03 -4.06
N LEU A 245 17.10 12.20 -3.01
CA LEU A 245 17.51 12.18 -1.62
C LEU A 245 17.04 10.87 -0.98
N ARG A 246 17.91 10.25 -0.19
CA ARG A 246 17.59 9.09 0.63
C ARG A 246 17.69 9.43 2.11
N TYR A 247 16.73 8.93 2.89
CA TYR A 247 16.68 9.01 4.34
C TYR A 247 16.54 7.61 4.91
N ASP A 248 17.39 7.22 5.86
CA ASP A 248 17.33 5.92 6.55
C ASP A 248 16.45 5.97 7.81
N THR A 249 15.67 7.04 7.96
CA THR A 249 14.63 7.16 8.97
C THR A 249 13.54 8.13 8.52
N TYR A 250 12.29 7.83 8.88
CA TYR A 250 11.15 8.73 8.64
C TYR A 250 11.27 10.05 9.42
N LYS A 251 12.04 10.07 10.51
CA LYS A 251 12.13 11.22 11.44
C LYS A 251 12.78 12.47 10.82
N THR A 252 13.58 12.30 9.76
CA THR A 252 14.31 13.40 9.12
C THR A 252 13.70 13.81 7.78
N VAL A 253 12.70 13.09 7.29
CA VAL A 253 12.03 13.37 6.01
C VAL A 253 11.15 14.63 6.18
N PRO A 254 11.37 15.69 5.39
CA PRO A 254 10.48 16.85 5.40
C PRO A 254 9.07 16.49 4.93
N THR A 255 8.06 17.07 5.58
CA THR A 255 6.63 16.88 5.26
C THR A 255 5.98 18.11 4.61
N SER A 256 6.71 19.23 4.58
CA SER A 256 6.26 20.50 4.03
C SER A 256 7.46 21.34 3.57
N GLY A 257 7.20 22.32 2.70
CA GLY A 257 8.20 23.23 2.17
C GLY A 257 8.55 22.95 0.70
N ASN A 258 9.18 23.92 0.07
CA ASN A 258 9.64 23.85 -1.33
C ASN A 258 10.86 22.92 -1.49
N GLU A 259 11.35 22.78 -2.72
CA GLU A 259 12.51 21.97 -3.06
C GLU A 259 13.73 22.32 -2.20
N SER A 260 13.97 23.60 -1.91
CA SER A 260 15.07 24.03 -1.03
C SER A 260 14.99 23.43 0.37
N LYS A 261 13.78 23.16 0.90
CA LYS A 261 13.65 22.52 2.22
C LYS A 261 14.16 21.08 2.19
N PHE A 262 13.87 20.34 1.12
CA PHE A 262 14.40 18.99 0.91
C PHE A 262 15.92 19.03 0.67
N LEU A 263 16.39 19.91 -0.20
CA LEU A 263 17.82 20.05 -0.52
C LEU A 263 18.70 20.44 0.69
N ASN A 264 18.14 21.15 1.67
CA ASN A 264 18.82 21.53 2.91
C ASN A 264 18.45 20.64 4.12
N SER A 265 17.69 19.57 3.91
CA SER A 265 17.32 18.63 4.98
C SER A 265 18.46 17.68 5.33
N LYS A 266 18.32 16.96 6.45
CA LYS A 266 19.28 15.94 6.88
C LYS A 266 18.98 14.61 6.18
N TYR A 267 19.37 14.50 4.92
CA TYR A 267 19.39 13.24 4.16
C TYR A 267 20.66 12.43 4.46
N ASP A 268 20.60 11.12 4.23
CA ASP A 268 21.73 10.20 4.38
C ASP A 268 22.51 10.05 3.07
N TYR A 269 21.82 10.09 1.92
CA TYR A 269 22.46 10.09 0.60
C TYR A 269 21.79 11.07 -0.36
N ARG A 270 22.57 11.57 -1.31
CA ARG A 270 22.16 12.52 -2.35
C ARG A 270 22.73 12.11 -3.70
N TYR A 271 21.87 12.10 -4.71
CA TYR A 271 22.24 11.78 -6.08
C TYR A 271 21.67 12.83 -7.02
N ASP A 272 22.57 13.61 -7.62
CA ASP A 272 22.23 14.65 -8.58
C ASP A 272 22.22 14.05 -9.99
N PHE A 273 21.20 14.35 -10.78
CA PHE A 273 21.10 13.86 -12.15
C PHE A 273 20.41 14.86 -13.07
N GLN A 274 20.65 14.72 -14.37
CA GLN A 274 19.90 15.42 -15.41
C GLN A 274 18.97 14.41 -16.10
N ALA A 275 17.69 14.75 -16.22
CA ALA A 275 16.72 13.87 -16.83
C ALA A 275 16.91 13.83 -18.36
N ASN A 276 17.01 12.62 -18.92
CA ASN A 276 17.06 12.40 -20.38
C ASN A 276 15.67 12.09 -20.98
N GLY A 277 14.67 11.89 -20.12
CA GLY A 277 13.31 11.49 -20.49
C GLY A 277 12.31 11.84 -19.38
N ASP A 278 11.12 11.26 -19.45
CA ASP A 278 10.05 11.41 -18.45
C ASP A 278 10.23 10.52 -17.20
N THR A 279 11.17 9.59 -17.28
CA THR A 279 11.50 8.61 -16.26
C THR A 279 13.01 8.46 -16.09
N TRP A 280 13.44 8.13 -14.86
CA TRP A 280 14.83 7.83 -14.54
C TRP A 280 14.88 6.65 -13.59
N THR A 281 15.71 5.65 -13.92
CA THR A 281 15.92 4.45 -13.11
C THR A 281 17.29 4.51 -12.47
N PHE A 282 17.35 4.25 -11.16
CA PHE A 282 18.54 4.34 -10.34
C PHE A 282 18.68 3.07 -9.49
N ASN A 283 19.80 2.37 -9.63
CA ASN A 283 20.14 1.27 -8.73
C ASN A 283 20.95 1.84 -7.57
N ASP A 284 20.40 1.79 -6.36
CA ASP A 284 21.10 2.34 -5.19
C ASP A 284 22.35 1.48 -4.89
N PRO A 285 23.57 2.05 -4.96
CA PRO A 285 24.78 1.32 -4.60
C PRO A 285 24.87 1.08 -3.08
N ASN A 286 24.17 1.88 -2.29
CA ASN A 286 24.17 1.79 -0.84
C ASN A 286 23.07 0.83 -0.39
N HIS A 287 23.46 -0.27 0.24
CA HIS A 287 22.51 -1.21 0.80
C HIS A 287 21.87 -0.63 2.07
N PHE A 288 20.72 -1.17 2.46
CA PHE A 288 20.07 -0.85 3.74
C PHE A 288 19.59 -2.11 4.45
N PRO A 289 19.50 -2.10 5.79
CA PRO A 289 19.10 -3.27 6.53
C PRO A 289 17.60 -3.55 6.38
N SER A 290 17.22 -4.83 6.25
CA SER A 290 15.84 -5.27 6.05
C SER A 290 14.94 -4.93 7.22
N ASN A 291 15.49 -4.90 8.44
CA ASN A 291 14.77 -4.46 9.64
C ASN A 291 14.71 -2.94 9.83
N GLY A 292 15.24 -2.15 8.88
CA GLY A 292 15.27 -0.70 8.92
C GLY A 292 14.10 -0.04 8.18
N SER A 293 14.22 1.26 7.98
CA SER A 293 13.33 2.03 7.12
C SER A 293 14.15 2.94 6.21
N THR A 294 13.81 3.05 4.93
CA THR A 294 14.51 3.88 3.95
C THR A 294 13.48 4.63 3.14
N TYR A 295 13.69 5.92 2.87
CA TYR A 295 12.75 6.79 2.17
C TYR A 295 13.49 7.53 1.07
N TYR A 296 12.92 7.55 -0.13
CA TYR A 296 13.44 8.30 -1.26
C TYR A 296 12.49 9.46 -1.57
N ARG A 297 13.07 10.65 -1.78
CA ARG A 297 12.36 11.84 -2.27
C ARG A 297 13.15 12.41 -3.43
N CYS A 298 12.47 12.65 -4.56
CA CYS A 298 13.07 13.35 -5.68
C CYS A 298 12.49 14.75 -5.77
N VAL A 299 13.34 15.75 -5.94
CA VAL A 299 12.97 17.16 -6.10
C VAL A 299 13.71 17.77 -7.28
N LYS A 300 13.19 18.86 -7.84
CA LYS A 300 13.93 19.66 -8.83
C LYS A 300 15.16 20.28 -8.17
N PHE A 301 16.27 20.34 -8.92
CA PHE A 301 17.43 21.12 -8.52
C PHE A 301 17.17 22.58 -8.91
N VAL A 302 17.01 23.45 -7.91
CA VAL A 302 16.75 24.89 -8.06
C VAL A 302 18.00 25.71 -7.81
#